data_AF-A0A960SX01-F1
#
_entry.id   AF-A0A960SX01-F1
#
_cell.length_a   1.000
_cell.length_b   1.000
_cell.length_c   1.000
_cell.angle_alpha   90.00
_cell.angle_beta   90.00
_cell.angle_gamma   90.00
#
_symmetry.space_group_name_H-M   'P 1'
#
loop_
_entity.id
_entity.type
_entity.pdbx_description
1 polymer ?
#
loop_
_entity_poly.entity_id
_entity_poly.type
_entity_poly.pdbx_seq_one_letter_code
_entity_poly.pdbx_strand_id
1 'polypeptide(L)'
;MKPQSRIRIAFVPGVLTACVALVAIWLGRPHPATDVVRAAKDGVPRVQVTVSKPSPSPAEPVEAFSGALKPLPATVTTVRHGWTDADMSDPEVIQLVAHNPDEALRMIEENERIHRRQLVYRQETAAAVVQQAMARGEDVRRLTLPGLDGQELEFVIERADLAPSGQTGTFTGHLAGKPNSQVSLGYKFGLEAFTVISPDDDLYLQADPREPGEIIVKAIDPESYIPGVCGNPSHHH
;
A
#
# COMPACT_ATOMS: atom_id res chain seq x y z
N MET A 1 48.69 -31.85 18.98
CA MET A 1 49.00 -31.33 17.62
C MET A 1 47.98 -31.92 16.66
N LYS A 2 47.10 -31.10 16.08
CA LYS A 2 46.05 -31.54 15.11
C LYS A 2 46.47 -31.12 13.70
N PRO A 3 46.26 -31.95 12.66
CA PRO A 3 46.70 -31.63 11.30
C PRO A 3 45.76 -30.61 10.65
N GLN A 4 46.34 -29.57 10.05
CA GLN A 4 45.62 -28.58 9.24
C GLN A 4 45.31 -29.16 7.86
N SER A 5 44.02 -29.27 7.53
CA SER A 5 43.54 -29.59 6.17
C SER A 5 43.64 -28.34 5.29
N ARG A 6 44.53 -28.37 4.28
CA ARG A 6 44.63 -27.33 3.26
C ARG A 6 43.57 -27.57 2.18
N ILE A 7 42.55 -26.71 2.15
CA ILE A 7 41.57 -26.66 1.05
C ILE A 7 42.24 -25.95 -0.14
N ARG A 8 42.34 -26.65 -1.28
CA ARG A 8 42.77 -26.08 -2.56
C ARG A 8 41.54 -25.52 -3.27
N ILE A 9 41.46 -24.20 -3.38
CA ILE A 9 40.45 -23.52 -4.21
C ILE A 9 41.04 -23.42 -5.62
N ALA A 10 40.41 -24.09 -6.59
CA ALA A 10 40.74 -23.97 -8.00
C ALA A 10 40.08 -22.70 -8.56
N PHE A 11 40.91 -21.76 -9.03
CA PHE A 11 40.48 -20.57 -9.74
C PHE A 11 40.11 -20.96 -11.19
N VAL A 12 38.87 -20.73 -11.61
CA VAL A 12 38.42 -20.91 -13.00
C VAL A 12 38.31 -19.52 -13.65
N PRO A 13 39.26 -19.12 -14.52
CA PRO A 13 39.20 -17.85 -15.22
C PRO A 13 38.41 -18.05 -16.52
N GLY A 14 37.11 -17.76 -16.52
CA GLY A 14 36.32 -18.03 -17.73
C GLY A 14 34.93 -17.41 -17.86
N VAL A 15 34.51 -16.48 -17.01
CA VAL A 15 33.10 -15.97 -17.04
C VAL A 15 33.01 -14.45 -17.28
N LEU A 16 34.12 -13.72 -17.26
CA LEU A 16 34.09 -12.24 -17.29
C LEU A 16 33.97 -11.61 -18.68
N THR A 17 33.97 -12.38 -19.76
CA THR A 17 33.98 -11.84 -21.14
C THR A 17 32.60 -11.77 -21.81
N ALA A 18 31.53 -12.28 -21.19
CA ALA A 18 30.19 -12.30 -21.79
C ALA A 18 29.30 -11.09 -21.41
N CYS A 19 29.60 -10.38 -20.31
CA CYS A 19 28.73 -9.30 -19.82
C CYS A 19 28.93 -7.94 -20.52
N VAL A 20 30.06 -7.71 -21.20
CA VAL A 20 30.32 -6.40 -21.85
C VAL A 20 29.62 -6.28 -23.23
N ALA A 21 29.31 -7.39 -23.90
CA ALA A 21 28.68 -7.37 -25.22
C ALA A 21 27.18 -7.06 -25.20
N LEU A 22 26.47 -7.30 -24.09
CA LEU A 22 25.01 -7.09 -24.00
C LEU A 22 24.60 -5.63 -23.69
N VAL A 23 25.48 -4.83 -23.09
CA VAL A 23 25.18 -3.41 -22.78
C VAL A 23 25.25 -2.51 -24.02
N ALA A 24 26.09 -2.85 -25.00
CA ALA A 24 26.23 -2.05 -26.23
C ALA A 24 25.02 -2.16 -27.17
N ILE A 25 24.24 -3.24 -27.12
CA ILE A 25 23.09 -3.45 -27.99
C ILE A 25 21.86 -2.64 -27.52
N TRP A 26 21.79 -2.26 -26.24
CA TRP A 26 20.64 -1.55 -25.69
C TRP A 26 20.68 -0.03 -25.90
N LEU A 27 21.87 0.56 -26.06
CA LEU A 27 22.05 2.02 -26.24
C LEU A 27 21.92 2.49 -27.70
N GLY A 28 21.76 1.58 -28.66
CA GLY A 28 21.79 1.88 -30.10
C GLY A 28 20.43 1.93 -30.80
N ARG A 29 19.30 1.83 -30.09
CA ARG A 29 17.98 1.86 -30.76
C ARG A 29 17.51 3.31 -30.98
N PRO A 30 17.46 3.80 -32.24
CA PRO A 30 16.89 5.11 -32.53
C PRO A 30 15.39 5.08 -32.24
N HIS A 31 14.91 6.11 -31.54
CA HIS A 31 13.49 6.32 -31.32
C HIS A 31 12.83 6.67 -32.66
N PRO A 32 11.71 6.05 -33.03
CA PRO A 32 10.95 6.48 -34.20
C PRO A 32 10.42 7.90 -33.94
N ALA A 33 10.80 8.82 -34.81
CA ALA A 33 10.23 10.16 -34.85
C ALA A 33 8.74 10.04 -35.20
N THR A 34 7.88 10.48 -34.29
CA THR A 34 6.45 10.56 -34.55
C THR A 34 6.19 11.72 -35.50
N ASP A 35 5.88 11.38 -36.76
CA ASP A 35 5.45 12.32 -37.78
C ASP A 35 4.16 13.03 -37.36
N VAL A 36 4.22 14.36 -37.35
CA VAL A 36 3.06 15.24 -37.18
C VAL A 36 2.29 15.27 -38.50
N VAL A 37 1.21 14.49 -38.59
CA VAL A 37 0.27 14.57 -39.70
C VAL A 37 -0.64 15.80 -39.50
N ARG A 38 -0.49 16.74 -40.43
CA ARG A 38 -1.36 17.90 -40.63
C ARG A 38 -2.24 17.65 -41.85
N ALA A 39 -3.54 17.55 -41.65
CA ALA A 39 -4.63 17.83 -42.62
C ALA A 39 -5.97 17.49 -41.93
N ALA A 40 -7.12 18.08 -42.18
CA ALA A 40 -7.60 19.32 -42.77
C ALA A 40 -9.13 19.31 -42.52
N LYS A 41 -9.77 20.48 -42.43
CA LYS A 41 -11.19 20.75 -42.78
C LYS A 41 -12.30 19.85 -42.19
N ASP A 42 -13.20 20.43 -41.40
CA ASP A 42 -14.52 20.86 -41.89
C ASP A 42 -15.36 21.52 -40.78
N GLY A 43 -16.12 22.55 -41.18
CA GLY A 43 -16.97 23.33 -40.30
C GLY A 43 -18.20 22.54 -39.86
N VAL A 44 -18.40 22.44 -38.55
CA VAL A 44 -19.62 21.90 -37.95
C VAL A 44 -20.58 23.06 -37.65
N PRO A 45 -21.88 22.96 -38.02
CA PRO A 45 -22.86 23.98 -37.68
C PRO A 45 -23.07 24.04 -36.15
N ARG A 46 -23.02 25.26 -35.61
CA ARG A 46 -23.26 25.57 -34.20
C ARG A 46 -24.75 25.42 -33.88
N VAL A 47 -25.14 24.26 -33.34
CA VAL A 47 -26.46 24.07 -32.73
C VAL A 47 -26.46 24.81 -31.39
N GLN A 48 -27.27 25.87 -31.28
CA GLN A 48 -27.55 26.54 -30.02
C GLN A 48 -28.52 25.67 -29.22
N VAL A 49 -28.00 24.81 -28.35
CA VAL A 49 -28.81 24.14 -27.33
C VAL A 49 -29.15 25.17 -26.27
N THR A 50 -30.41 25.57 -26.21
CA THR A 50 -30.95 26.38 -25.11
C THR A 50 -30.95 25.49 -23.87
N VAL A 51 -29.93 25.65 -23.01
CA VAL A 51 -29.87 24.95 -21.73
C VAL A 51 -30.96 25.55 -20.84
N SER A 52 -32.07 24.83 -20.70
CA SER A 52 -33.06 25.10 -19.68
C SER A 52 -32.38 25.04 -18.32
N LYS A 53 -32.36 26.18 -17.63
CA LYS A 53 -31.84 26.35 -16.27
C LYS A 53 -32.51 25.30 -15.37
N PRO A 54 -31.79 24.28 -14.84
CA PRO A 54 -32.40 23.31 -13.95
C PRO A 54 -32.92 24.03 -12.72
N SER A 55 -34.19 23.76 -12.39
CA SER A 55 -34.81 24.20 -11.15
C SER A 55 -34.02 23.60 -9.99
N PRO A 56 -33.53 24.39 -9.01
CA PRO A 56 -32.83 23.82 -7.87
C PRO A 56 -33.82 22.98 -7.07
N SER A 57 -33.69 21.65 -7.17
CA SER A 57 -34.27 20.73 -6.21
C SER A 57 -33.70 21.09 -4.84
N PRO A 58 -34.51 21.13 -3.77
CA PRO A 58 -33.98 21.33 -2.42
C PRO A 58 -32.88 20.30 -2.17
N ALA A 59 -31.65 20.77 -2.01
CA ALA A 59 -30.56 19.89 -1.64
C ALA A 59 -30.90 19.34 -0.26
N GLU A 60 -31.06 18.01 -0.16
CA GLU A 60 -31.10 17.35 1.12
C GLU A 60 -29.83 17.74 1.90
N PRO A 61 -29.94 17.99 3.22
CA PRO A 61 -28.79 18.35 4.02
C PRO A 61 -27.76 17.23 3.88
N VAL A 62 -26.61 17.55 3.29
CA VAL A 62 -25.48 16.64 3.21
C VAL A 62 -25.06 16.36 4.64
N GLU A 63 -25.31 15.15 5.13
CA GLU A 63 -24.82 14.72 6.44
C GLU A 63 -23.31 14.93 6.49
N ALA A 64 -22.85 15.60 7.55
CA ALA A 64 -21.47 16.02 7.66
C ALA A 64 -20.57 14.78 7.82
N PHE A 65 -19.64 14.60 6.88
CA PHE A 65 -18.54 13.66 7.02
C PHE A 65 -17.72 14.06 8.25
N SER A 66 -17.75 13.20 9.26
CA SER A 66 -17.01 13.40 10.48
C SER A 66 -15.61 12.84 10.25
N GLY A 67 -14.65 13.70 9.93
CA GLY A 67 -13.20 13.40 10.00
C GLY A 67 -12.72 13.15 11.45
N ALA A 68 -13.54 12.49 12.26
CA ALA A 68 -13.24 12.17 13.64
C ALA A 68 -12.15 11.11 13.69
N LEU A 69 -11.23 11.32 14.61
CA LEU A 69 -10.30 10.28 15.07
C LEU A 69 -11.10 9.23 15.82
N LYS A 70 -10.81 7.96 15.55
CA LYS A 70 -11.46 6.79 16.15
C LYS A 70 -12.99 6.82 16.05
N PRO A 71 -13.56 6.83 14.84
CA PRO A 71 -15.01 6.94 14.63
C PRO A 71 -15.80 5.74 15.15
N LEU A 72 -15.13 4.63 15.46
CA LEU A 72 -15.74 3.37 15.88
C LEU A 72 -15.07 2.86 17.16
N PRO A 73 -15.81 2.22 18.08
CA PRO A 73 -15.20 1.63 19.26
C PRO A 73 -14.36 0.40 18.88
N ALA A 74 -13.19 0.25 19.52
CA ALA A 74 -12.46 -1.01 19.47
C ALA A 74 -13.17 -2.07 20.32
N THR A 75 -13.37 -3.25 19.76
CA THR A 75 -14.01 -4.40 20.43
C THR A 75 -12.99 -5.46 20.84
N VAL A 76 -11.89 -5.57 20.10
CA VAL A 76 -10.74 -6.40 20.45
C VAL A 76 -9.54 -5.50 20.61
N THR A 77 -8.76 -5.67 21.68
CA THR A 77 -7.56 -4.87 21.93
C THR A 77 -6.43 -5.75 22.46
N THR A 78 -5.24 -5.56 21.91
CA THR A 78 -3.98 -6.05 22.49
C THR A 78 -3.19 -4.87 23.04
N VAL A 79 -1.93 -5.09 23.43
CA VAL A 79 -0.99 -4.01 23.79
C VAL A 79 -0.58 -3.18 22.57
N ARG A 80 -0.73 -3.71 21.35
CA ARG A 80 -0.22 -3.09 20.12
C ARG A 80 -1.32 -2.54 19.23
N HIS A 81 -2.50 -3.16 19.25
CA HIS A 81 -3.55 -2.89 18.26
C HIS A 81 -4.94 -2.91 18.90
N GLY A 82 -5.90 -2.27 18.24
CA GLY A 82 -7.32 -2.36 18.58
C GLY A 82 -8.16 -2.48 17.32
N TRP A 83 -9.00 -3.50 17.24
CA TRP A 83 -9.84 -3.78 16.08
C TRP A 83 -11.28 -3.37 16.37
N THR A 84 -11.95 -2.79 15.38
CA THR A 84 -13.38 -2.51 15.42
C THR A 84 -14.17 -3.72 14.92
N ASP A 85 -15.35 -3.99 15.47
CA ASP A 85 -16.19 -5.10 14.98
C ASP A 85 -17.02 -4.74 13.74
N ALA A 86 -17.11 -3.46 13.39
CA ALA A 86 -17.90 -3.01 12.25
C ALA A 86 -17.34 -3.56 10.93
N ASP A 87 -18.23 -4.03 10.06
CA ASP A 87 -17.87 -4.42 8.70
C ASP A 87 -17.67 -3.17 7.85
N MET A 88 -16.43 -2.89 7.47
CA MET A 88 -16.11 -1.74 6.62
C MET A 88 -16.41 -1.97 5.14
N SER A 89 -17.20 -2.99 4.82
CA SER A 89 -17.84 -3.18 3.53
C SER A 89 -19.24 -2.55 3.50
N ASP A 90 -19.83 -2.26 4.66
CA ASP A 90 -21.13 -1.59 4.77
C ASP A 90 -21.02 -0.11 4.36
N PRO A 91 -21.81 0.36 3.36
CA PRO A 91 -21.82 1.76 2.96
C PRO A 91 -22.06 2.76 4.10
N GLU A 92 -22.87 2.43 5.10
CA GLU A 92 -23.12 3.31 6.25
C GLU A 92 -21.86 3.44 7.12
N VAL A 93 -21.17 2.32 7.37
CA VAL A 93 -19.89 2.31 8.09
C VAL A 93 -18.81 3.05 7.31
N ILE A 94 -18.75 2.86 5.99
CA ILE A 94 -17.80 3.55 5.12
C ILE A 94 -17.99 5.07 5.20
N GLN A 95 -19.23 5.57 5.18
CA GLN A 95 -19.52 7.00 5.30
C GLN A 95 -19.06 7.59 6.65
N LEU A 96 -19.13 6.81 7.72
CA LEU A 96 -18.63 7.23 9.04
C LEU A 96 -17.10 7.29 9.11
N VAL A 97 -16.41 6.43 8.36
CA VAL A 97 -14.95 6.27 8.44
C VAL A 97 -14.20 7.11 7.41
N ALA A 98 -14.75 7.27 6.20
CA ALA A 98 -14.13 8.03 5.12
C ALA A 98 -14.00 9.53 5.47
N HIS A 99 -12.94 10.17 4.97
CA HIS A 99 -12.71 11.59 5.23
C HIS A 99 -13.61 12.49 4.36
N ASN A 100 -14.10 11.98 3.23
CA ASN A 100 -14.92 12.72 2.28
C ASN A 100 -15.77 11.76 1.39
N PRO A 101 -16.79 12.29 0.68
CA PRO A 101 -17.65 11.47 -0.18
C PRO A 101 -16.92 10.71 -1.28
N ASP A 102 -15.89 11.29 -1.90
CA ASP A 102 -15.16 10.65 -3.00
C ASP A 102 -14.35 9.44 -2.52
N GLU A 103 -13.79 9.53 -1.31
CA GLU A 103 -13.17 8.39 -0.65
C GLU A 103 -14.20 7.32 -0.31
N ALA A 104 -15.36 7.69 0.24
CA ALA A 104 -16.43 6.75 0.52
C ALA A 104 -16.89 6.00 -0.74
N LEU A 105 -17.08 6.72 -1.85
CA LEU A 105 -17.45 6.12 -3.13
C LEU A 105 -16.39 5.12 -3.63
N ARG A 106 -15.10 5.51 -3.61
CA ARG A 106 -14.00 4.60 -3.98
C ARG A 106 -13.93 3.36 -3.09
N MET A 107 -14.18 3.51 -1.80
CA MET A 107 -14.21 2.39 -0.86
C MET A 107 -15.38 1.44 -1.15
N ILE A 108 -16.56 1.97 -1.48
CA ILE A 108 -17.74 1.19 -1.88
C ILE A 108 -17.48 0.44 -3.19
N GLU A 109 -16.94 1.11 -4.21
CA GLU A 109 -16.57 0.49 -5.50
C GLU A 109 -15.51 -0.61 -5.34
N GLU A 110 -14.62 -0.47 -4.36
CA GLU A 110 -13.62 -1.49 -4.05
C GLU A 110 -14.21 -2.76 -3.40
N ASN A 111 -15.40 -2.71 -2.79
CA ASN A 111 -15.98 -3.84 -2.07
C ASN A 111 -16.13 -5.11 -2.93
N GLU A 112 -16.33 -4.98 -4.24
CA GLU A 112 -16.44 -6.13 -5.15
C GLU A 112 -15.12 -6.92 -5.29
N ARG A 113 -13.98 -6.34 -4.89
CA ARG A 113 -12.62 -6.89 -5.06
C ARG A 113 -11.97 -7.31 -3.73
N ILE A 114 -12.67 -7.14 -2.61
CA ILE A 114 -12.17 -7.46 -1.28
C ILE A 114 -13.08 -8.49 -0.63
N HIS A 115 -12.50 -9.40 0.15
CA HIS A 115 -13.28 -10.33 0.95
C HIS A 115 -13.81 -9.67 2.21
N ARG A 116 -13.01 -8.75 2.78
CA ARG A 116 -13.32 -8.06 4.03
C ARG A 116 -12.45 -6.84 4.22
N ARG A 117 -12.96 -5.86 4.98
CA ARG A 117 -12.25 -4.67 5.43
C ARG A 117 -12.54 -4.41 6.92
N GLN A 118 -11.55 -3.93 7.66
CA GLN A 118 -11.68 -3.62 9.08
C GLN A 118 -10.81 -2.42 9.49
N LEU A 119 -11.32 -1.56 10.37
CA LEU A 119 -10.57 -0.45 10.93
C LEU A 119 -9.74 -0.96 12.11
N VAL A 120 -8.45 -0.63 12.11
CA VAL A 120 -7.52 -1.02 13.16
C VAL A 120 -6.77 0.19 13.68
N TYR A 121 -6.79 0.35 14.99
CA TYR A 121 -6.04 1.35 15.73
C TYR A 121 -4.68 0.79 16.15
N ARG A 122 -3.61 1.45 15.74
CA ARG A 122 -2.23 1.15 16.12
C ARG A 122 -1.90 1.89 17.41
N GLN A 123 -1.62 1.14 18.47
CA GLN A 123 -1.09 1.65 19.74
C GLN A 123 0.44 1.78 19.67
N GLU A 124 1.08 0.92 18.86
CA GLU A 124 2.51 0.94 18.57
C GLU A 124 2.72 1.07 17.05
N THR A 125 3.16 2.25 16.60
CA THR A 125 3.42 2.53 15.17
C THR A 125 4.86 2.16 14.80
N ALA A 126 5.12 1.85 13.52
CA ALA A 126 6.47 1.57 13.03
C ALA A 126 7.44 2.72 13.32
N ALA A 127 6.99 3.98 13.14
CA ALA A 127 7.81 5.15 13.47
C ALA A 127 8.22 5.18 14.95
N ALA A 128 7.29 4.89 15.87
CA ALA A 128 7.58 4.86 17.30
C ALA A 128 8.59 3.76 17.64
N VAL A 129 8.43 2.55 17.08
CA VAL A 129 9.37 1.43 17.29
C VAL A 129 10.76 1.79 16.78
N VAL A 130 10.85 2.39 15.58
CA VAL A 130 12.13 2.82 14.98
C VAL A 130 12.80 3.87 15.85
N GLN A 131 12.08 4.92 16.26
CA GLN A 131 12.67 5.98 17.07
C GLN A 131 13.15 5.46 18.43
N GLN A 132 12.43 4.54 19.05
CA GLN A 132 12.87 3.88 20.28
C GLN A 132 14.13 3.04 20.07
N ALA A 133 14.19 2.24 19.00
CA ALA A 133 15.37 1.44 18.68
C ALA A 133 16.59 2.33 18.40
N MET A 134 16.42 3.40 17.63
CA MET A 134 17.47 4.39 17.36
C MET A 134 17.98 5.06 18.65
N ALA A 135 17.08 5.43 19.56
CA ALA A 135 17.45 6.02 20.85
C ALA A 135 18.27 5.04 21.73
N ARG A 136 18.09 3.72 21.54
CA ARG A 136 18.86 2.66 22.20
C ARG A 136 20.11 2.23 21.43
N GLY A 137 20.31 2.72 20.20
CA GLY A 137 21.39 2.25 19.32
C GLY A 137 21.18 0.83 18.79
N GLU A 138 19.93 0.40 18.67
CA GLU A 138 19.51 -0.93 18.20
C GLU A 138 18.90 -0.87 16.80
N ASP A 139 18.95 -1.99 16.08
CA ASP A 139 18.25 -2.16 14.81
C ASP A 139 16.86 -2.77 15.03
N VAL A 140 15.87 -2.34 14.24
CA VAL A 140 14.55 -2.98 14.20
C VAL A 140 14.65 -4.22 13.31
N ARG A 141 14.50 -5.41 13.91
CA ARG A 141 14.54 -6.70 13.18
C ARG A 141 13.17 -7.35 13.02
N ARG A 142 12.20 -6.93 13.83
CA ARG A 142 10.84 -7.49 13.85
C ARG A 142 9.83 -6.41 14.15
N LEU A 143 8.65 -6.55 13.57
CA LEU A 143 7.45 -5.77 13.88
C LEU A 143 6.25 -6.70 14.00
N THR A 144 5.19 -6.22 14.65
CA THR A 144 3.92 -6.93 14.68
C THR A 144 2.89 -6.12 13.93
N LEU A 145 2.41 -6.68 12.82
CA LEU A 145 1.37 -6.08 11.99
C LEU A 145 0.01 -6.60 12.43
N PRO A 146 -1.06 -5.81 12.36
CA PRO A 146 -2.40 -6.33 12.55
C PRO A 146 -2.86 -7.08 11.29
N GLY A 147 -3.48 -8.22 11.47
CA GLY A 147 -4.36 -8.85 10.49
C GLY A 147 -5.81 -8.42 10.71
N LEU A 148 -6.74 -9.23 10.21
CA LEU A 148 -8.17 -9.09 10.53
C LEU A 148 -8.49 -9.81 11.85
N ASP A 149 -9.61 -9.46 12.47
CA ASP A 149 -10.22 -10.22 13.60
C ASP A 149 -9.33 -10.40 14.83
N GLY A 150 -8.52 -9.39 15.17
CA GLY A 150 -7.62 -9.51 16.32
C GLY A 150 -6.34 -10.30 16.03
N GLN A 151 -6.12 -10.75 14.79
CA GLN A 151 -4.90 -11.47 14.43
C GLN A 151 -3.67 -10.56 14.49
N GLU A 152 -2.61 -11.02 15.12
CA GLU A 152 -1.29 -10.38 15.07
C GLU A 152 -0.34 -11.19 14.18
N LEU A 153 0.32 -10.50 13.26
CA LEU A 153 1.24 -11.07 12.29
C LEU A 153 2.67 -10.64 12.63
N GLU A 154 3.54 -11.60 12.92
CA GLU A 154 4.94 -11.31 13.19
C GLU A 154 5.71 -11.14 11.87
N PHE A 155 6.19 -9.92 11.62
CA PHE A 155 6.93 -9.53 10.44
C PHE A 155 8.43 -9.51 10.75
N VAL A 156 9.18 -10.38 10.08
CA VAL A 156 10.65 -10.43 10.11
C VAL A 156 11.21 -9.52 9.03
N ILE A 157 12.02 -8.55 9.45
CA ILE A 157 12.59 -7.52 8.57
C ILE A 157 13.93 -7.99 8.03
N GLU A 158 14.02 -8.04 6.70
CA GLU A 158 15.27 -8.35 5.99
C GLU A 158 15.98 -7.08 5.52
N ARG A 159 15.19 -6.08 5.10
CA ARG A 159 15.68 -4.80 4.62
C ARG A 159 14.89 -3.66 5.25
N ALA A 160 15.61 -2.62 5.63
CA ALA A 160 15.09 -1.38 6.15
C ALA A 160 15.75 -0.20 5.41
N ASP A 161 14.94 0.68 4.84
CA ASP A 161 15.39 1.94 4.26
C ASP A 161 14.78 3.08 5.08
N LEU A 162 15.55 3.65 6.00
CA LEU A 162 15.06 4.60 7.01
C LEU A 162 15.62 6.00 6.77
N ALA A 163 14.77 7.01 6.93
CA ALA A 163 15.22 8.40 7.01
C ALA A 163 15.98 8.64 8.33
N PRO A 164 16.95 9.58 8.39
CA PRO A 164 17.72 9.84 9.60
C PRO A 164 16.89 10.24 10.84
N SER A 165 15.67 10.75 10.65
CA SER A 165 14.76 11.09 11.75
C SER A 165 14.02 9.88 12.33
N GLY A 166 14.05 8.73 11.64
CA GLY A 166 13.24 7.56 11.95
C GLY A 166 11.73 7.74 11.71
N GLN A 167 11.26 8.92 11.29
CA GLN A 167 9.83 9.22 11.09
C GLN A 167 9.29 8.80 9.72
N THR A 168 10.16 8.35 8.83
CA THR A 168 9.79 7.88 7.50
C THR A 168 10.72 6.73 7.14
N GLY A 169 10.16 5.72 6.49
CA GLY A 169 10.95 4.61 6.00
C GLY A 169 10.12 3.53 5.36
N THR A 170 10.81 2.52 4.86
CA THR A 170 10.22 1.30 4.33
C THR A 170 10.92 0.08 4.90
N PHE A 171 10.15 -0.99 5.06
CA PHE A 171 10.63 -2.31 5.44
C PHE A 171 10.18 -3.35 4.43
N THR A 172 11.02 -4.34 4.16
CA THR A 172 10.63 -5.53 3.41
C THR A 172 11.16 -6.79 4.08
N GLY A 173 10.45 -7.90 3.92
CA GLY A 173 10.83 -9.21 4.44
C GLY A 173 9.66 -10.18 4.36
N HIS A 174 9.45 -10.98 5.41
CA HIS A 174 8.49 -12.10 5.42
C HIS A 174 7.83 -12.29 6.79
N LEU A 175 6.73 -13.02 6.84
CA LEU A 175 6.10 -13.45 8.09
C LEU A 175 6.93 -14.53 8.80
N ALA A 176 7.01 -14.48 10.12
CA ALA A 176 7.79 -15.43 10.92
C ALA A 176 7.35 -16.88 10.64
N GLY A 177 8.33 -17.75 10.39
CA GLY A 177 8.08 -19.16 10.05
C GLY A 177 7.57 -19.41 8.63
N LYS A 178 7.36 -18.36 7.83
CA LYS A 178 6.75 -18.41 6.48
C LYS A 178 7.67 -17.74 5.46
N PRO A 179 8.80 -18.37 5.10
CA PRO A 179 9.82 -17.75 4.23
C PRO A 179 9.34 -17.48 2.80
N ASN A 180 8.28 -18.14 2.35
CA ASN A 180 7.67 -17.91 1.04
C ASN A 180 6.68 -16.73 1.03
N SER A 181 6.42 -16.13 2.20
CA SER A 181 5.60 -14.93 2.27
C SER A 181 6.41 -13.68 1.95
N GLN A 182 5.74 -12.66 1.43
CA GLN A 182 6.31 -11.36 1.17
C GLN A 182 5.54 -10.30 1.96
N VAL A 183 6.28 -9.46 2.67
CA VAL A 183 5.75 -8.33 3.43
C VAL A 183 6.48 -7.06 3.01
N SER A 184 5.72 -6.02 2.68
CA SER A 184 6.23 -4.66 2.51
C SER A 184 5.48 -3.72 3.43
N LEU A 185 6.19 -2.84 4.12
CA LEU A 185 5.60 -1.80 4.95
C LEU A 185 6.23 -0.46 4.62
N GLY A 186 5.42 0.55 4.37
CA GLY A 186 5.83 1.94 4.27
C GLY A 186 5.22 2.75 5.40
N TYR A 187 5.97 3.70 5.95
CA TYR A 187 5.44 4.60 6.95
C TYR A 187 6.00 6.02 6.82
N LYS A 188 5.17 6.99 7.21
CA LYS A 188 5.52 8.41 7.21
C LYS A 188 4.69 9.16 8.24
N PHE A 189 5.34 9.78 9.23
CA PHE A 189 4.71 10.58 10.28
C PHE A 189 3.51 9.90 10.97
N GLY A 190 3.65 8.59 11.26
CA GLY A 190 2.60 7.81 11.92
C GLY A 190 1.51 7.24 11.00
N LEU A 191 1.49 7.62 9.73
CA LEU A 191 0.72 6.93 8.70
C LEU A 191 1.49 5.67 8.26
N GLU A 192 0.79 4.55 8.21
CA GLU A 192 1.37 3.25 7.87
C GLU A 192 0.53 2.58 6.79
N ALA A 193 1.20 1.97 5.82
CA ALA A 193 0.61 1.14 4.78
C ALA A 193 1.43 -0.14 4.66
N PHE A 194 0.79 -1.28 4.43
CA PHE A 194 1.53 -2.52 4.20
C PHE A 194 0.79 -3.47 3.27
N THR A 195 1.54 -4.40 2.70
CA THR A 195 1.03 -5.53 1.94
C THR A 195 1.61 -6.80 2.50
N VAL A 196 0.79 -7.84 2.64
CA VAL A 196 1.18 -9.19 3.03
C VAL A 196 0.69 -10.15 1.96
N ILE A 197 1.59 -10.94 1.41
CA ILE A 197 1.29 -11.97 0.41
C ILE A 197 1.88 -13.28 0.96
N SER A 198 1.03 -14.24 1.36
CA SER A 198 1.45 -15.57 1.81
C SER A 198 0.59 -16.65 1.14
N PRO A 199 0.98 -17.10 -0.07
CA PRO A 199 0.18 -18.05 -0.84
C PRO A 199 -0.01 -19.40 -0.14
N ASP A 200 1.00 -19.86 0.59
CA ASP A 200 0.97 -21.13 1.33
C ASP A 200 -0.10 -21.15 2.45
N ASP A 201 -0.53 -19.97 2.91
CA ASP A 201 -1.55 -19.81 3.94
C ASP A 201 -2.86 -19.21 3.43
N ASP A 202 -2.99 -18.98 2.12
CA ASP A 202 -4.10 -18.26 1.53
C ASP A 202 -4.33 -16.88 2.19
N LEU A 203 -3.25 -16.17 2.52
CA LEU A 203 -3.29 -14.89 3.22
C LEU A 203 -2.80 -13.76 2.32
N TYR A 204 -3.73 -12.91 1.88
CA TYR A 204 -3.47 -11.75 1.06
C TYR A 204 -4.09 -10.52 1.71
N LEU A 205 -3.24 -9.67 2.31
CA LEU A 205 -3.68 -8.48 3.01
C LEU A 205 -3.11 -7.21 2.38
N GLN A 206 -3.93 -6.18 2.36
CA GLN A 206 -3.52 -4.81 2.11
C GLN A 206 -4.01 -3.91 3.24
N ALA A 207 -3.12 -3.11 3.81
CA ALA A 207 -3.46 -2.07 4.75
C ALA A 207 -3.20 -0.70 4.17
N ASP A 208 -4.22 0.14 4.18
CA ASP A 208 -4.14 1.52 3.74
C ASP A 208 -4.16 2.48 4.94
N PRO A 209 -3.43 3.60 4.87
CA PRO A 209 -3.40 4.58 5.94
C PRO A 209 -4.72 5.36 5.96
N ARG A 210 -5.29 5.56 7.15
CA ARG A 210 -6.41 6.49 7.34
C ARG A 210 -5.92 7.77 8.02
N GLU A 211 -5.49 7.65 9.26
CA GLU A 211 -4.98 8.73 10.12
C GLU A 211 -3.73 8.24 10.86
N PRO A 212 -2.92 9.11 11.49
CA PRO A 212 -1.77 8.64 12.27
C PRO A 212 -2.19 7.67 13.37
N GLY A 213 -1.68 6.43 13.28
CA GLY A 213 -2.09 5.34 14.17
C GLY A 213 -3.44 4.71 13.85
N GLU A 214 -4.03 4.97 12.69
CA GLU A 214 -5.24 4.33 12.20
C GLU A 214 -5.03 3.78 10.79
N ILE A 215 -5.34 2.50 10.60
CA ILE A 215 -5.19 1.84 9.32
C ILE A 215 -6.43 1.02 9.00
N ILE A 216 -6.69 0.87 7.70
CA ILE A 216 -7.77 0.05 7.19
C ILE A 216 -7.14 -1.22 6.62
N VAL A 217 -7.35 -2.36 7.28
CA VAL A 217 -6.83 -3.66 6.83
C VAL A 217 -7.89 -4.35 5.97
N LYS A 218 -7.46 -4.88 4.82
CA LYS A 218 -8.30 -5.56 3.84
C LYS A 218 -7.75 -6.95 3.56
N ALA A 219 -8.63 -7.94 3.49
CA ALA A 219 -8.34 -9.19 2.80
C ALA A 219 -8.74 -9.04 1.33
N ILE A 220 -7.78 -9.26 0.44
CA ILE A 220 -7.93 -9.05 -1.00
C ILE A 220 -7.95 -10.39 -1.74
N ASP A 221 -8.66 -10.43 -2.86
CA ASP A 221 -8.54 -11.54 -3.81
C ASP A 221 -7.37 -11.26 -4.76
N PRO A 222 -6.28 -12.05 -4.75
CA PRO A 222 -5.12 -11.79 -5.60
C PRO A 222 -5.42 -11.89 -7.11
N GLU A 223 -6.50 -12.56 -7.53
CA GLU A 223 -6.87 -12.69 -8.94
C GLU A 223 -7.55 -11.43 -9.48
N SER A 224 -8.39 -10.77 -8.68
CA SER A 224 -9.18 -9.60 -9.09
C SER A 224 -8.60 -8.27 -8.58
N TYR A 225 -7.78 -8.30 -7.54
CA TYR A 225 -7.21 -7.11 -6.93
C TYR A 225 -5.93 -6.67 -7.66
N ILE A 226 -6.10 -6.00 -8.80
CA ILE A 226 -4.98 -5.44 -9.58
C ILE A 226 -4.40 -4.21 -8.85
N PRO A 227 -3.12 -4.22 -8.44
CA PRO A 227 -2.45 -3.05 -7.90
C PRO A 227 -2.30 -2.00 -9.01
N GLY A 228 -3.07 -0.92 -8.96
CA GLY A 228 -3.00 0.14 -9.98
C GLY A 228 -4.20 1.09 -10.05
N VAL A 229 -5.33 0.76 -9.43
CA VAL A 229 -6.50 1.65 -9.34
C VAL A 229 -6.47 2.54 -8.07
N CYS A 230 -5.50 2.29 -7.17
CA CYS A 230 -5.29 3.12 -5.99
C CYS A 230 -4.28 4.24 -6.31
N GLY A 231 -4.78 5.43 -6.67
CA GLY A 231 -4.02 6.67 -6.50
C GLY A 231 -3.49 7.38 -7.75
N ASN A 232 -4.34 7.67 -8.73
CA ASN A 232 -4.41 9.00 -9.36
C ASN A 232 -5.62 9.02 -10.32
N PRO A 233 -6.55 9.99 -10.22
CA PRO A 233 -7.41 10.26 -11.36
C PRO A 233 -6.49 10.58 -12.54
N SER A 234 -6.71 9.92 -13.67
CA SER A 234 -6.05 10.28 -14.93
C SER A 234 -6.15 11.79 -15.12
N HIS A 235 -5.02 12.50 -15.09
CA HIS A 235 -4.95 13.90 -15.48
C HIS A 235 -5.19 13.99 -17.00
N HIS A 236 -6.44 13.84 -17.42
CA HIS A 236 -6.89 14.24 -18.73
C HIS A 236 -7.34 15.70 -18.62
N HIS A 237 -6.39 16.61 -18.81
CA HIS A 237 -6.59 17.99 -19.24
C HIS A 237 -5.90 18.19 -20.58
#